data_AF-A0A9D4R539-F1
#
_entry.id   AF-A0A9D4R539-F1
#
_cell.length_a   1.000
_cell.length_b   1.000
_cell.length_c   1.000
_cell.angle_alpha   90.00
_cell.angle_beta   90.00
_cell.angle_gamma   90.00
#
_symmetry.space_group_name_H-M   'P 1'
#
loop_
_entity.id
_entity.type
_entity.pdbx_description
1 polymer ?
#
loop_
_entity_poly.entity_id
_entity_poly.type
_entity_poly.pdbx_seq_one_letter_code
_entity_poly.pdbx_strand_id
1 'polypeptide(L)'
;MALQASFHQGDEKFKGRGKQCCANSVATIQCLYKLGSPSNWNSDTLNNILVKGGEMYMSLSQKLDMQYFSVDDISKYVCKSALPLHGSFNSTQTEGPVYVLEDALNY
;
A
#
# COMPACT_ATOMS: atom_id res chain seq x y z
N MET A 1 -12.15 -18.71 -2.55
CA MET A 1 -12.19 -18.05 -1.22
C MET A 1 -11.18 -16.91 -1.25
N ALA A 2 -11.57 -15.69 -0.86
CA ALA A 2 -10.66 -14.56 -0.82
C ALA A 2 -9.79 -14.63 0.45
N LEU A 3 -8.49 -14.32 0.34
CA LEU A 3 -7.61 -14.19 1.50
C LEU A 3 -7.90 -12.87 2.22
N GLN A 4 -8.06 -12.92 3.54
CA GLN A 4 -8.35 -11.73 4.37
C GLN A 4 -7.38 -11.63 5.55
N ALA A 5 -7.08 -10.39 5.94
CA ALA A 5 -6.44 -10.09 7.21
C ALA A 5 -7.41 -10.35 8.37
N SER A 6 -6.88 -10.46 9.58
CA SER A 6 -7.68 -10.62 10.82
C SER A 6 -8.29 -9.31 11.31
N PHE A 7 -7.86 -8.17 10.75
CA PHE A 7 -8.35 -6.84 11.06
C PHE A 7 -8.26 -5.94 9.81
N HIS A 8 -8.92 -4.79 9.83
CA HIS A 8 -8.91 -3.82 8.72
C HIS A 8 -8.28 -2.50 9.15
N GLN A 9 -8.03 -1.61 8.19
CA GLN A 9 -7.40 -0.30 8.45
C GLN A 9 -8.17 0.61 9.43
N GLY A 10 -9.45 0.31 9.68
CA GLY A 10 -10.30 1.06 10.62
C GLY A 10 -10.23 0.55 12.06
N ASP A 11 -9.47 -0.52 12.32
CA ASP A 11 -9.32 -1.12 13.63
C ASP A 11 -8.76 -0.13 14.66
N GLU A 12 -9.26 -0.22 15.91
CA GLU A 12 -8.92 0.69 17.00
C GLU A 12 -7.44 0.68 17.37
N LYS A 13 -6.71 -0.39 17.04
CA LYS A 13 -5.26 -0.46 17.26
C LYS A 13 -4.49 0.61 16.48
N PHE A 14 -5.06 1.15 15.41
CA PHE A 14 -4.43 2.18 14.59
C PHE A 14 -4.78 3.59 15.10
N LYS A 15 -3.78 4.32 15.59
CA LYS A 15 -3.94 5.74 15.99
C LYS A 15 -4.42 6.64 14.84
N GLY A 16 -4.10 6.27 13.60
CA GLY A 16 -4.53 6.93 12.36
C GLY A 16 -5.65 6.21 11.61
N ARG A 17 -6.49 5.44 12.31
CA ARG A 17 -7.48 4.52 11.70
C ARG A 17 -8.25 5.13 10.52
N GLY A 18 -8.33 4.38 9.43
CA GLY A 18 -9.05 4.73 8.21
C GLY A 18 -8.32 5.69 7.27
N LYS A 19 -7.15 6.24 7.63
CA LYS A 19 -6.42 7.22 6.81
C LYS A 19 -5.15 6.68 6.17
N GLN A 20 -4.72 5.49 6.59
CA GLN A 20 -3.47 4.86 6.17
C GLN A 20 -3.55 4.06 4.86
N CYS A 21 -4.62 4.20 4.07
CA CYS A 21 -4.83 3.39 2.87
C CYS A 21 -3.67 3.46 1.88
N CYS A 22 -3.17 4.66 1.59
CA CYS A 22 -2.05 4.85 0.66
C CYS A 22 -0.76 4.23 1.20
N ALA A 23 -0.53 4.33 2.52
CA ALA A 23 0.62 3.71 3.17
C ALA A 23 0.52 2.18 3.19
N ASN A 24 -0.67 1.62 3.37
CA ASN A 24 -0.92 0.18 3.22
C ASN A 24 -0.60 -0.30 1.80
N SER A 25 -1.01 0.45 0.76
CA SER A 25 -0.70 0.10 -0.64
C SER A 25 0.81 0.08 -0.90
N VAL A 26 1.56 1.05 -0.39
CA VAL A 26 3.03 1.07 -0.50
C VAL A 26 3.66 -0.09 0.28
N ALA A 27 3.16 -0.39 1.48
CA ALA A 27 3.62 -1.55 2.26
C ALA A 27 3.37 -2.88 1.54
N THR A 28 2.23 -3.03 0.83
CA THR A 28 1.94 -4.18 -0.03
C THR A 28 2.97 -4.31 -1.14
N ILE A 29 3.29 -3.23 -1.86
CA ILE A 29 4.30 -3.23 -2.92
C ILE A 29 5.67 -3.63 -2.36
N GLN A 30 6.04 -3.10 -1.20
CA GLN A 30 7.28 -3.50 -0.52
C GLN A 30 7.26 -4.98 -0.13
N CYS A 31 6.11 -5.50 0.30
CA CYS A 31 5.93 -6.91 0.64
C CYS A 31 6.09 -7.81 -0.59
N LEU A 32 5.50 -7.43 -1.73
CA LEU A 32 5.65 -8.13 -3.01
C LEU A 32 7.12 -8.21 -3.43
N TYR A 33 7.86 -7.11 -3.29
CA TYR A 33 9.29 -7.10 -3.63
C TYR A 33 10.12 -8.03 -2.73
N LYS A 34 9.77 -8.12 -1.43
CA LYS A 34 10.54 -8.90 -0.44
C LYS A 34 10.17 -10.39 -0.39
N LEU A 35 8.88 -10.71 -0.48
CA LEU A 35 8.34 -12.06 -0.31
C LEU A 35 8.02 -12.74 -1.64
N GLY A 36 8.01 -11.98 -2.74
CA GLY A 36 7.67 -12.47 -4.06
C GLY A 36 6.16 -12.54 -4.28
N SER A 37 5.71 -13.63 -4.91
CA SER A 37 4.34 -13.78 -5.38
C SER A 37 3.31 -13.73 -4.25
N PRO A 38 2.19 -12.98 -4.40
CA PRO A 38 1.10 -12.98 -3.44
C PRO A 38 0.34 -14.31 -3.36
N SER A 39 0.63 -15.27 -4.25
CA SER A 39 0.01 -16.60 -4.24
C SER A 39 0.34 -17.43 -2.99
N ASN A 40 1.41 -17.12 -2.27
CA ASN A 40 1.80 -17.80 -1.03
C ASN A 40 1.47 -16.99 0.24
N TRP A 41 0.76 -15.87 0.10
CA TRP A 41 0.41 -15.04 1.23
C TRP A 41 -0.64 -15.70 2.10
N ASN A 42 -0.59 -15.34 3.37
CA ASN A 42 -1.54 -15.77 4.40
C ASN A 42 -2.04 -14.54 5.18
N SER A 43 -2.98 -14.76 6.11
CA SER A 43 -3.55 -13.68 6.92
C SER A 43 -2.48 -12.93 7.73
N ASP A 44 -1.42 -13.60 8.18
CA ASP A 44 -0.30 -12.97 8.88
C ASP A 44 0.49 -12.00 8.00
N THR A 45 0.65 -12.35 6.71
CA THR A 45 1.28 -11.47 5.73
C THR A 45 0.44 -10.20 5.54
N LEU A 46 -0.88 -10.34 5.40
CA LEU A 46 -1.79 -9.20 5.28
C LEU A 46 -1.86 -8.36 6.57
N ASN A 47 -1.87 -9.01 7.73
CA ASN A 47 -1.80 -8.35 9.04
C ASN A 47 -0.51 -7.51 9.16
N ASN A 48 0.63 -8.06 8.74
CA ASN A 48 1.91 -7.35 8.77
C ASN A 48 1.92 -6.16 7.79
N ILE A 49 1.34 -6.30 6.60
CA ILE A 49 1.17 -5.19 5.66
C ILE A 49 0.39 -4.03 6.32
N LEU A 50 -0.74 -4.33 6.97
CA LEU A 50 -1.55 -3.31 7.64
C LEU A 50 -0.82 -2.65 8.82
N VAL A 51 -0.04 -3.42 9.60
CA VAL A 51 0.80 -2.88 10.67
C VAL A 51 1.88 -1.96 10.10
N LYS A 52 2.61 -2.38 9.07
CA LYS A 52 3.67 -1.60 8.45
C LYS A 52 3.14 -0.34 7.77
N GLY A 53 2.01 -0.41 7.09
CA GLY A 53 1.34 0.76 6.52
C GLY A 53 0.88 1.75 7.60
N GLY A 54 0.35 1.25 8.71
CA GLY A 54 0.01 2.07 9.89
C GLY A 54 1.23 2.78 10.50
N GLU A 55 2.35 2.07 10.70
CA GLU A 55 3.62 2.64 11.20
C GLU A 55 4.16 3.73 10.26
N MET A 56 4.12 3.48 8.95
CA MET A 56 4.54 4.42 7.91
C MET A 56 3.67 5.67 7.91
N TYR A 57 2.33 5.51 7.94
CA TYR A 57 1.39 6.62 8.04
C TYR A 57 1.64 7.48 9.28
N MET A 58 1.82 6.86 10.45
CA MET A 58 2.06 7.60 11.69
C MET A 58 3.36 8.39 11.63
N SER A 59 4.42 7.79 11.09
CA SER A 59 5.71 8.45 10.92
C SER A 59 5.63 9.67 9.99
N LEU A 60 4.83 9.58 8.92
CA LEU A 60 4.61 10.68 7.99
C LEU A 60 3.72 11.77 8.57
N SER A 61 2.61 11.38 9.21
CA SER A 61 1.67 12.29 9.86
C SER A 61 2.36 13.18 10.89
N GLN A 62 3.23 12.59 11.71
CA GLN A 62 4.00 13.35 12.70
C GLN A 62 5.02 14.30 12.08
N LYS A 63 5.56 13.98 10.90
CA LYS A 63 6.62 14.76 10.25
C LYS A 63 6.10 15.89 9.38
N LEU A 64 5.00 15.64 8.66
CA LEU A 64 4.46 16.55 7.66
C LEU A 64 3.25 17.32 8.17
N ASP A 65 2.73 16.98 9.34
CA ASP A 65 1.49 17.54 9.91
C ASP A 65 0.30 17.46 8.94
N MET A 66 0.23 16.35 8.20
CA MET A 66 -0.78 16.05 7.19
C MET A 66 -1.58 14.81 7.56
N GLN A 67 -2.85 14.78 7.15
CA GLN A 67 -3.76 13.65 7.43
C GLN A 67 -3.89 12.65 6.28
N TYR A 68 -3.62 13.07 5.04
CA TYR A 68 -3.71 12.24 3.85
C TYR A 68 -2.47 12.43 3.01
N PHE A 69 -2.00 11.35 2.40
CA PHE A 69 -0.77 11.32 1.63
C PHE A 69 -1.05 10.75 0.24
N SER A 70 -0.45 11.39 -0.76
CA SER A 70 -0.30 10.76 -2.06
C SER A 70 0.80 9.70 -2.03
N VAL A 71 0.86 8.86 -3.06
CA VAL A 71 1.98 7.92 -3.25
C VAL A 71 3.30 8.69 -3.38
N ASP A 72 3.29 9.87 -3.97
CA ASP A 72 4.47 10.73 -4.12
C ASP A 72 4.99 11.26 -2.77
N ASP A 73 4.09 11.57 -1.84
CA ASP A 73 4.48 12.01 -0.50
C ASP A 73 5.14 10.88 0.29
N ILE A 74 4.60 9.66 0.16
CA ILE A 74 5.12 8.47 0.82
C ILE A 74 6.44 8.02 0.19
N SER A 75 6.54 8.03 -1.15
CA SER A 75 7.71 7.55 -1.87
C SER A 75 8.96 8.37 -1.55
N LYS A 76 8.85 9.70 -1.39
CA LYS A 76 9.94 10.57 -0.93
C LYS A 76 10.54 10.15 0.42
N TYR A 77 9.76 9.47 1.24
CA TYR A 77 10.16 8.99 2.56
C TYR A 77 10.67 7.54 2.53
N VAL A 78 9.99 6.65 1.79
CA VAL A 78 10.34 5.22 1.67
C VAL A 78 11.61 5.02 0.83
N CYS A 79 11.85 5.86 -0.18
CA CYS A 79 12.99 5.74 -1.11
C CYS A 79 14.35 6.05 -0.45
N LYS A 80 14.38 6.60 0.77
CA LYS A 80 15.63 6.84 1.50
C LYS A 80 16.21 5.58 2.18
N SER A 81 15.42 4.51 2.33
CA SER A 81 15.83 3.30 3.06
C SER A 81 15.78 2.01 2.24
N ALA A 82 16.35 2.03 1.02
CA ALA A 82 16.66 0.84 0.21
C ALA A 82 15.49 0.19 -0.58
N LEU A 83 14.74 0.98 -1.34
CA LEU A 83 14.08 0.48 -2.54
C LEU A 83 14.39 1.43 -3.69
N PRO A 84 15.02 0.97 -4.79
CA PRO A 84 14.90 1.70 -6.03
C PRO A 84 13.43 1.63 -6.45
N LEU A 85 12.64 2.64 -6.07
CA LEU A 85 11.39 2.97 -6.76
C LEU A 85 11.66 3.58 -8.15
N HIS A 86 12.86 3.38 -8.71
CA HIS A 86 13.22 3.71 -10.09
C HIS A 86 12.53 2.72 -11.04
N GLY A 87 11.20 2.78 -11.10
CA GLY A 87 10.56 2.79 -12.40
C GLY A 87 10.53 4.26 -12.82
N SER A 88 11.40 4.66 -13.75
CA SER A 88 11.09 5.87 -14.52
C SER A 88 9.71 5.64 -15.11
N PHE A 89 8.73 6.43 -14.70
CA PHE A 89 7.47 6.55 -15.43
C PHE A 89 7.79 7.30 -16.72
N ASN A 90 8.37 6.57 -17.68
CA ASN A 90 8.39 7.01 -19.06
C ASN A 90 6.94 6.92 -19.53
N SER A 91 6.31 8.07 -19.76
CA SER A 91 4.98 8.20 -20.36
C SER A 91 4.91 7.71 -21.82
N THR A 92 5.88 6.92 -22.28
CA THR A 92 5.84 6.26 -23.57
C THR A 92 5.20 4.88 -23.40
N GLN A 93 3.88 4.86 -23.55
CA GLN A 93 3.02 3.73 -23.93
C GLN A 93 3.65 2.32 -23.84
N THR A 94 3.13 1.53 -22.90
CA THR A 94 2.60 0.21 -23.26
C THR A 94 1.26 0.09 -22.56
N GLU A 95 0.18 0.11 -23.34
CA GLU A 95 -1.20 -0.02 -22.87
C GLU A 95 -1.34 -1.34 -22.09
N GLY A 96 -1.36 -1.25 -20.76
CA GLY A 96 -1.97 -2.29 -19.94
C GLY A 96 -3.48 -2.27 -20.17
N PRO A 97 -4.19 -3.40 -20.03
CA PRO A 97 -5.62 -3.44 -20.26
C PRO A 97 -6.31 -2.41 -19.36
N VAL A 98 -7.04 -1.49 -19.99
CA VAL A 98 -7.90 -0.54 -19.31
C VAL A 98 -9.12 -1.32 -18.83
N TYR A 99 -9.18 -1.62 -17.54
CA TYR A 99 -10.38 -2.16 -16.93
C TYR A 99 -11.40 -1.03 -16.77
N VAL A 100 -12.48 -1.10 -17.54
CA VAL A 100 -13.58 -0.14 -17.45
C VAL A 100 -14.42 -0.52 -16.22
N LEU A 101 -14.88 0.47 -15.44
CA LEU A 101 -15.72 0.26 -14.25
C LEU A 101 -16.94 -0.65 -14.50
N GLU A 102 -17.40 -0.72 -15.75
CA GLU A 102 -18.50 -1.55 -16.22
C GLU A 102 -18.20 -3.07 -16.12
N ASP A 103 -16.92 -3.46 -16.22
CA ASP A 103 -16.48 -4.86 -16.08
C ASP A 103 -16.52 -5.34 -14.62
N ALA A 104 -16.51 -4.41 -13.65
CA ALA A 104 -16.54 -4.71 -12.23
C ALA A 104 -17.96 -4.95 -11.68
N LEU A 105 -19.00 -4.66 -12.46
CA LEU A 105 -20.41 -4.72 -12.03
C LEU A 105 -21.17 -5.95 -12.52
N ASN A 106 -20.52 -6.87 -13.25
CA ASN A 106 -21.16 -8.06 -13.84
C ASN A 106 -20.74 -9.39 -13.16
N TYR A 107 -20.67 -9.42 -11.83
CA TYR A 107 -20.56 -10.67 -11.05
C TYR A 107 -21.65 -10.77 -10.00
#